data_AF-A0A240UAK1-F1
#
_entry.id   AF-A0A240UAK1-F1
#
_cell.length_a   1.000
_cell.length_b   1.000
_cell.length_c   1.000
_cell.angle_alpha   90.00
_cell.angle_beta   90.00
_cell.angle_gamma   90.00
#
_symmetry.space_group_name_H-M   'P 1'
#
loop_
_entity.id
_entity.type
_entity.pdbx_description
1 polymer ?
#
loop_
_entity_poly.entity_id
_entity_poly.type
_entity_poly.pdbx_seq_one_letter_code
_entity_poly.pdbx_strand_id
1 'polypeptide(L)'
;MPLRYLDFDFSEDAEGAGTFDAMASVAPAQLPPLQAEISAVLAWAHQHWPDACGPSEEGGAWQYDLRGVQEVSTPLVLEFDETAGQLRSVAGSPAPPRTTMTLTISGNADFCAALREAFGIE
;
A
#
# COMPACT_ATOMS: atom_id res chain seq x y z
N MET A 1 10.47 -7.10 -12.47
CA MET A 1 9.98 -8.25 -11.67
C MET A 1 8.47 -8.09 -11.57
N PRO A 2 7.65 -9.15 -11.74
CA PRO A 2 6.21 -9.01 -11.54
C PRO A 2 5.91 -8.70 -10.06
N LEU A 3 5.06 -7.71 -9.81
CA LEU A 3 4.57 -7.38 -8.47
C LEU A 3 3.51 -8.42 -8.07
N ARG A 4 3.63 -8.98 -6.87
CA ARG A 4 2.71 -10.00 -6.35
C ARG A 4 1.85 -9.47 -5.20
N TYR A 5 2.37 -8.52 -4.43
CA TYR A 5 1.67 -7.93 -3.28
C TYR A 5 1.23 -6.50 -3.56
N LEU A 6 2.00 -5.74 -4.35
CA LEU A 6 1.61 -4.40 -4.77
C LEU A 6 0.65 -4.48 -5.95
N ASP A 7 -0.62 -4.20 -5.68
CA ASP A 7 -1.68 -3.97 -6.65
C ASP A 7 -1.99 -2.48 -6.61
N PHE A 8 -1.74 -1.77 -7.71
CA PHE A 8 -1.82 -0.32 -7.75
C PHE A 8 -3.14 0.13 -8.36
N ASP A 9 -3.93 0.88 -7.59
CA ASP A 9 -5.04 1.68 -8.09
C ASP A 9 -4.49 3.02 -8.61
N PHE A 10 -4.72 3.31 -9.90
CA PHE A 10 -4.29 4.56 -10.52
C PHE A 10 -5.43 5.59 -10.60
N SER A 11 -5.11 6.85 -10.31
CA SER A 11 -5.95 8.01 -10.56
C SER A 11 -5.12 9.14 -11.18
N GLU A 12 -5.75 9.97 -12.00
CA GLU A 12 -5.12 11.12 -12.68
C GLU A 12 -5.95 12.37 -12.44
N ASP A 13 -5.28 13.51 -12.23
CA ASP A 13 -5.92 14.82 -12.14
C ASP A 13 -6.06 15.50 -13.51
N ALA A 14 -6.68 16.68 -13.53
CA ALA A 14 -6.91 17.43 -14.77
C ALA A 14 -5.63 18.01 -15.41
N GLU A 15 -4.53 18.04 -14.66
CA GLU A 15 -3.23 18.58 -15.07
C GLU A 15 -2.28 17.47 -15.56
N GLY A 16 -2.74 16.21 -15.53
CA GLY A 16 -2.00 15.04 -16.00
C GLY A 16 -1.01 14.49 -14.97
N ALA A 17 -1.09 14.94 -13.71
CA ALA A 17 -0.37 14.28 -12.62
C ALA A 17 -1.18 13.07 -12.15
N GLY A 18 -0.48 11.97 -11.94
CA GLY A 18 -1.08 10.69 -11.55
C GLY A 18 -0.67 10.28 -10.15
N THR A 19 -1.54 9.51 -9.51
CA THR A 19 -1.30 8.86 -8.22
C THR A 19 -1.58 7.37 -8.34
N PHE A 20 -0.60 6.58 -7.93
CA PHE A 20 -0.69 5.14 -7.76
C PHE A 20 -0.79 4.83 -6.26
N ASP A 21 -1.83 4.14 -5.84
CA ASP A 21 -1.99 3.69 -4.45
C ASP A 21 -2.00 2.17 -4.40
N ALA A 22 -1.18 1.59 -3.53
CA ALA A 22 -1.20 0.16 -3.26
C ALA A 22 -1.26 -0.10 -1.76
N MET A 23 -2.12 -1.02 -1.35
CA MET A 23 -2.24 -1.46 0.05
C MET A 23 -2.17 -2.99 0.15
N ALA A 24 -1.24 -3.48 0.96
CA ALA A 24 -1.06 -4.90 1.21
C ALA A 24 -1.06 -5.20 2.71
N SER A 25 -1.96 -6.07 3.17
CA SER A 25 -1.95 -6.62 4.53
C SER A 25 -1.47 -8.06 4.52
N VAL A 26 -0.36 -8.35 5.19
CA VAL A 26 0.34 -9.64 5.12
C VAL A 26 0.61 -10.25 6.49
N ALA A 27 0.75 -11.57 6.55
CA ALA A 27 1.23 -12.25 7.75
C ALA A 27 2.78 -12.17 7.83
N PRO A 28 3.40 -12.52 8.98
CA PRO A 28 4.83 -12.31 9.18
C PRO A 28 5.72 -13.00 8.13
N ALA A 29 5.28 -14.15 7.62
CA ALA A 29 6.02 -14.91 6.61
C ALA A 29 6.05 -14.22 5.22
N GLN A 30 5.07 -13.37 4.90
CA GLN A 30 5.01 -12.64 3.62
C GLN A 30 5.51 -11.19 3.73
N LEU A 31 5.92 -10.74 4.92
CA LEU A 31 6.44 -9.38 5.09
C LEU A 31 7.75 -9.13 4.31
N PRO A 32 8.78 -10.01 4.38
CA PRO A 32 10.01 -9.78 3.61
C PRO A 32 9.81 -9.65 2.09
N PRO A 33 9.02 -10.49 1.40
CA PRO A 33 8.81 -10.32 -0.04
C PRO A 33 7.98 -9.07 -0.38
N LEU A 34 7.02 -8.65 0.44
CA LEU A 34 6.33 -7.36 0.25
C LEU A 34 7.31 -6.17 0.35
N GLN A 35 8.19 -6.17 1.36
CA GLN A 35 9.22 -5.14 1.50
C GLN A 35 10.20 -5.11 0.33
N ALA A 36 10.49 -6.27 -0.27
CA ALA A 36 11.34 -6.37 -1.45
C ALA A 36 10.68 -5.72 -2.68
N GLU A 37 9.37 -5.89 -2.87
CA GLU A 37 8.62 -5.24 -3.94
C GLU A 37 8.59 -3.72 -3.78
N ILE A 38 8.26 -3.22 -2.58
CA ILE A 38 8.30 -1.78 -2.27
C ILE A 38 9.69 -1.20 -2.53
N SER A 39 10.73 -1.88 -2.04
CA SER A 39 12.12 -1.49 -2.27
C SER A 39 12.47 -1.46 -3.74
N ALA A 40 12.01 -2.44 -4.53
CA ALA A 40 12.29 -2.49 -5.97
C ALA A 40 11.65 -1.32 -6.72
N VAL A 41 10.41 -0.97 -6.39
CA VAL A 41 9.70 0.18 -7.00
C VAL A 41 10.40 1.50 -6.67
N LEU A 42 10.66 1.75 -5.38
CA LEU A 42 11.31 3.00 -4.94
C LEU A 42 12.75 3.11 -5.45
N ALA A 43 13.51 2.01 -5.44
CA ALA A 43 14.87 2.01 -5.98
C ALA A 43 14.89 2.25 -7.49
N TRP A 44 13.92 1.70 -8.23
CA TRP A 44 13.78 1.98 -9.66
C TRP A 44 13.49 3.46 -9.91
N ALA A 45 12.57 4.06 -9.16
CA ALA A 45 12.20 5.47 -9.29
C ALA A 45 13.40 6.39 -9.04
N HIS A 46 14.14 6.18 -7.95
CA HIS A 46 15.35 6.94 -7.65
C HIS A 46 16.47 6.76 -8.70
N GLN A 47 16.57 5.59 -9.34
CA GLN A 47 17.57 5.34 -10.38
C GLN A 47 17.23 5.99 -11.72
N HIS A 48 15.95 6.01 -12.12
CA HIS A 48 15.51 6.55 -13.40
C HIS A 48 15.24 8.06 -13.35
N TRP A 49 14.90 8.57 -12.17
CA TRP A 49 14.60 9.98 -11.92
C TRP A 49 15.47 10.52 -10.77
N PRO A 50 16.80 10.59 -10.96
CA PRO A 50 17.73 11.07 -9.95
C PRO A 50 17.42 12.53 -9.60
N ASP A 51 17.50 12.87 -8.31
CA ASP A 51 17.29 14.22 -7.78
C ASP A 51 15.92 14.86 -8.09
N ALA A 52 14.95 14.06 -8.57
CA ALA A 52 13.61 14.53 -8.93
C ALA A 52 12.52 14.12 -7.92
N CYS A 53 12.91 13.45 -6.84
CA CYS A 53 12.02 13.07 -5.75
C CYS A 53 11.77 14.26 -4.81
N GLY A 54 10.54 14.74 -4.74
CA GLY A 54 10.16 15.83 -3.85
C GLY A 54 8.75 16.35 -4.12
N PRO A 55 8.23 17.26 -3.29
CA PRO A 55 6.93 17.86 -3.51
C PRO A 55 6.85 18.53 -4.87
N SER A 56 5.72 18.36 -5.57
CA SER A 56 5.51 19.01 -6.87
C SER A 56 5.60 20.54 -6.78
N GLU A 57 5.18 21.13 -5.65
CA GLU A 57 5.31 22.56 -5.36
C GLU A 57 6.78 23.04 -5.30
N GLU A 58 7.71 22.14 -5.00
CA GLU A 58 9.15 22.39 -4.96
C GLU A 58 9.87 21.97 -6.26
N GLY A 59 9.11 21.59 -7.29
CA GLY A 59 9.64 21.17 -8.59
C GLY A 59 10.00 19.68 -8.70
N GLY A 60 9.57 18.85 -7.73
CA GLY A 60 9.73 17.40 -7.82
C GLY A 60 8.89 16.81 -8.95
N ALA A 61 9.49 15.92 -9.74
CA ALA A 61 8.79 15.19 -10.80
C ALA A 61 7.95 14.03 -10.24
N TRP A 62 8.32 13.54 -9.06
CA TRP A 62 7.62 12.47 -8.36
C TRP A 62 7.83 12.54 -6.85
N GLN A 63 6.95 11.93 -6.09
CA GLN A 63 7.00 11.81 -4.64
C GLN A 63 6.32 10.52 -4.20
N TYR A 64 6.58 10.11 -2.96
CA TYR A 64 5.89 8.97 -2.38
C TYR A 64 5.57 9.19 -0.90
N ASP A 65 4.56 8.49 -0.41
CA ASP A 65 4.25 8.30 1.00
C ASP A 65 4.24 6.79 1.29
N LEU A 66 4.92 6.37 2.35
CA LEU A 66 4.97 4.98 2.77
C LEU A 66 4.54 4.87 4.23
N ARG A 67 3.45 4.14 4.45
CA ARG A 67 2.89 3.91 5.78
C ARG A 67 2.90 2.43 6.12
N GLY A 68 3.08 2.14 7.40
CA GLY A 68 3.06 0.79 7.95
C GLY A 68 2.30 0.75 9.27
N VAL A 69 1.43 -0.24 9.41
CA VAL A 69 0.69 -0.52 10.65
C VAL A 69 0.83 -2.02 10.95
N GLN A 70 1.06 -2.36 12.20
CA GLN A 70 1.05 -3.74 12.67
C GLN A 70 -0.04 -3.93 13.72
N GLU A 71 -0.89 -4.91 13.50
CA GLU A 71 -2.07 -5.17 14.32
C GLU A 71 -2.19 -6.65 14.67
N VAL A 72 -2.73 -6.91 15.85
CA VAL A 72 -3.06 -8.26 16.32
C VAL A 72 -4.56 -8.35 16.43
N SER A 73 -5.19 -9.15 15.56
CA SER A 73 -6.63 -9.34 15.61
C SER A 73 -6.99 -10.44 16.61
N THR A 74 -7.95 -10.14 17.49
CA THR A 74 -8.58 -11.14 18.36
C THR A 74 -10.00 -11.40 17.85
N PRO A 75 -10.31 -12.61 17.33
CA PRO A 75 -11.65 -12.91 16.85
C PRO A 75 -12.65 -12.85 18.00
N LEU A 76 -13.84 -12.34 17.72
CA LEU A 76 -14.96 -12.35 18.67
C LEU A 76 -15.98 -13.40 18.23
N VAL A 77 -16.40 -14.24 19.16
CA VAL A 77 -17.62 -15.04 19.01
C VAL A 77 -18.77 -14.16 19.47
N LEU A 78 -19.69 -13.86 18.56
CA LEU A 78 -20.85 -13.01 18.80
C LEU A 78 -22.11 -13.87 18.81
N GLU A 79 -22.93 -13.74 19.85
CA GLU A 79 -24.22 -14.42 19.98
C GLU A 79 -25.26 -13.38 20.39
N PHE A 80 -26.42 -13.39 19.72
CA PHE A 80 -27.54 -12.55 20.13
C PHE A 80 -28.48 -13.37 21.01
N ASP A 81 -28.60 -12.99 22.28
CA ASP A 81 -29.57 -13.58 23.18
C ASP A 81 -30.93 -12.95 22.91
N GLU A 82 -31.78 -13.69 22.19
CA GLU A 82 -33.13 -13.25 21.81
C GLU A 82 -34.05 -13.06 23.02
N THR A 83 -33.82 -13.78 24.12
CA THR A 83 -34.65 -13.69 25.32
C THR A 83 -34.33 -12.45 26.14
N ALA A 84 -33.06 -12.06 26.18
CA ALA A 84 -32.59 -10.84 26.82
C ALA A 84 -32.61 -9.62 25.89
N GLY A 85 -32.75 -9.83 24.57
CA GLY A 85 -32.64 -8.80 23.54
C GLY A 85 -31.25 -8.16 23.46
N GLN A 86 -30.19 -8.92 23.76
CA GLN A 86 -28.83 -8.38 23.94
C GLN A 86 -27.80 -9.14 23.11
N LEU A 87 -26.83 -8.40 22.56
CA LEU A 87 -25.65 -8.99 21.92
C LEU A 87 -24.61 -9.35 22.99
N ARG A 88 -24.19 -10.61 23.00
CA ARG A 88 -23.07 -11.11 23.81
C ARG A 88 -21.85 -11.28 22.92
N SER A 89 -20.69 -10.94 23.47
CA SER A 89 -19.41 -11.12 22.80
C SER A 89 -18.42 -11.81 23.72
N VAL A 90 -17.71 -12.80 23.18
CA VAL A 90 -16.60 -13.49 23.87
C VAL A 90 -15.38 -13.42 22.98
N ALA A 91 -14.28 -12.88 23.51
CA ALA A 91 -13.01 -12.85 22.81
C ALA A 91 -12.38 -14.24 22.75
N GLY A 92 -11.97 -14.64 21.54
CA GLY A 92 -11.16 -15.83 21.32
C GLY A 92 -9.67 -15.59 21.58
N SER A 93 -8.82 -16.48 21.06
CA SER A 93 -7.37 -16.32 21.15
C SER A 93 -6.85 -15.34 20.10
N PRO A 94 -5.94 -14.41 20.45
CA PRO A 94 -5.32 -13.50 19.49
C PRO A 94 -4.62 -14.26 18.34
N ALA A 95 -4.82 -13.79 17.12
CA ALA A 95 -4.11 -14.30 15.95
C ALA A 95 -2.65 -13.79 15.92
N PRO A 96 -1.76 -14.37 15.09
CA PRO A 96 -0.47 -13.76 14.80
C PRO A 96 -0.63 -12.33 14.24
N PRO A 97 0.33 -11.42 14.49
CA PRO A 97 0.25 -10.06 14.00
C PRO A 97 0.23 -10.02 12.47
N ARG A 98 -0.59 -9.14 11.90
CA ARG A 98 -0.54 -8.77 10.49
C ARG A 98 0.09 -7.39 10.35
N THR A 99 0.82 -7.21 9.25
CA THR A 99 1.39 -5.91 8.89
C THR A 99 0.72 -5.43 7.62
N THR A 100 0.12 -4.25 7.68
CA THR A 100 -0.44 -3.54 6.54
C THR A 100 0.52 -2.44 6.12
N MET A 101 0.92 -2.43 4.86
CA MET A 101 1.71 -1.36 4.26
C MET A 101 0.89 -0.70 3.15
N THR A 102 0.91 0.63 3.13
CA THR A 102 0.32 1.45 2.08
C THR A 102 1.43 2.27 1.43
N LEU A 103 1.54 2.17 0.11
CA LEU A 103 2.48 2.92 -0.70
C LEU A 103 1.68 3.76 -1.68
N THR A 104 1.77 5.08 -1.53
CA THR A 104 1.20 6.04 -2.47
C THR A 104 2.35 6.70 -3.22
N ILE A 105 2.31 6.68 -4.56
CA ILE A 105 3.32 7.31 -5.41
C ILE A 105 2.59 8.30 -6.31
N SER A 106 3.03 9.55 -6.33
CA SER A 106 2.51 10.56 -7.23
C SER A 106 3.61 11.09 -8.14
N GLY A 107 3.27 11.44 -9.37
CA GLY A 107 4.22 12.05 -10.29
C GLY A 107 3.55 12.67 -11.51
N ASN A 108 4.36 13.33 -12.33
CA ASN A 108 3.90 13.87 -13.60
C ASN A 108 3.61 12.75 -14.63
N ALA A 109 3.01 13.13 -15.77
CA ALA A 109 2.64 12.20 -16.84
C ALA A 109 3.81 11.32 -17.33
N ASP A 110 5.01 11.90 -17.48
CA ASP A 110 6.20 11.16 -17.93
C ASP A 110 6.63 10.10 -16.92
N PHE A 111 6.63 10.44 -15.62
CA PHE A 111 6.92 9.50 -14.55
C PHE A 111 5.88 8.39 -14.49
N CYS A 112 4.59 8.74 -14.57
CA CYS A 112 3.48 7.78 -14.54
C CYS A 112 3.56 6.78 -15.70
N ALA A 113 3.83 7.24 -16.92
CA ALA A 113 4.01 6.38 -18.07
C ALA A 113 5.20 5.42 -17.91
N ALA A 114 6.34 5.94 -17.43
CA ALA A 114 7.53 5.13 -17.20
C ALA A 114 7.33 4.06 -16.11
N LEU A 115 6.63 4.40 -15.02
CA LEU A 115 6.35 3.48 -13.92
C LEU A 115 5.45 2.33 -14.39
N ARG A 116 4.40 2.65 -15.15
CA ARG A 116 3.51 1.64 -15.75
C ARG A 116 4.25 0.68 -16.64
N GLU A 117 5.09 1.18 -17.53
CA GLU A 117 5.88 0.35 -18.43
C GLU A 117 6.85 -0.56 -17.66
N ALA A 118 7.54 -0.02 -16.65
CA ALA A 118 8.55 -0.77 -15.90
C ALA A 118 7.99 -1.93 -15.07
N PHE A 119 6.77 -1.77 -14.54
CA PHE A 119 6.15 -2.74 -13.62
C PHE A 119 4.93 -3.46 -14.19
N GLY A 120 4.45 -3.08 -15.39
CA GLY A 120 3.26 -3.65 -16.00
C GLY A 120 1.98 -3.30 -15.24
N ILE A 121 1.88 -2.05 -14.75
CA ILE A 121 0.70 -1.53 -14.04
C ILE A 121 -0.32 -1.04 -15.07
N GLU A 122 -1.60 -1.35 -14.87
CA GLU A 122 -2.71 -0.98 -15.78
C GLU A 122 -3.10 0.51 -15.73
#